data_AF-A0A9E2P3D9-F1
#
_entry.id   AF-A0A9E2P3D9-F1
#
_cell.length_a   1.000
_cell.length_b   1.000
_cell.length_c   1.000
_cell.angle_alpha   90.00
_cell.angle_beta   90.00
_cell.angle_gamma   90.00
#
_symmetry.space_group_name_H-M   'P 1'
#
loop_
_entity.id
_entity.type
_entity.pdbx_description
1 polymer ?
#
loop_
_entity_poly.entity_id
_entity_poly.type
_entity_poly.pdbx_seq_one_letter_code
_entity_poly.pdbx_strand_id
1 'polypeptide(L)'
;MNKNNKRKRAFANKIHKEIFWLVFVAALLPAIIVMVLLYYLIFNITAEQMVIPEAIAYNLIPAAKKVIVILLFAAPLSIAAILLFAYKLSHRIIGPFDRIVTELGECAEGRKKGPIVIRKNDKFKPLVDKINKLLDKK
;
A
#
# COMPACT_ATOMS: atom_id res chain seq x y z
N MET A 1 -25.35 0.92 -21.19
CA MET A 1 -24.09 1.14 -20.44
C MET A 1 -23.27 -0.16 -20.44
N ASN A 2 -22.08 -0.13 -21.03
CA ASN A 2 -21.32 -1.31 -21.48
C ASN A 2 -20.82 -2.19 -20.30
N LYS A 3 -21.32 -3.42 -20.20
CA LYS A 3 -21.20 -4.31 -19.00
C LYS A 3 -19.93 -5.18 -18.98
N ASN A 4 -19.08 -5.11 -20.01
CA ASN A 4 -18.03 -6.13 -20.25
C ASN A 4 -16.60 -5.80 -19.78
N ASN A 5 -16.32 -4.62 -19.21
CA ASN A 5 -14.95 -4.25 -18.80
C ASN A 5 -14.64 -4.37 -17.29
N LYS A 6 -15.54 -4.91 -16.47
CA LYS A 6 -15.31 -5.01 -15.00
C LYS A 6 -14.24 -6.03 -14.59
N ARG A 7 -13.86 -7.00 -15.45
CA ARG A 7 -12.90 -8.07 -15.09
C ARG A 7 -11.41 -7.74 -15.27
N LYS A 8 -11.05 -6.57 -15.85
CA LYS A 8 -9.65 -6.24 -16.17
C LYS A 8 -9.08 -5.01 -15.45
N ARG A 9 -9.76 -4.45 -14.44
CA ARG A 9 -9.21 -3.31 -13.70
C ARG A 9 -8.30 -3.78 -12.57
N ALA A 10 -7.03 -3.40 -12.64
CA ALA A 10 -6.06 -3.66 -11.57
C ALA A 10 -6.50 -3.02 -10.23
N PHE A 11 -7.21 -1.88 -10.26
CA PHE A 11 -7.77 -1.26 -9.07
C PHE A 11 -9.30 -1.26 -9.11
N ALA A 12 -9.92 -1.49 -7.95
CA ALA A 12 -11.37 -1.64 -7.83
C ALA A 12 -12.10 -0.30 -8.04
N ASN A 13 -11.59 0.76 -7.41
CA ASN A 13 -12.13 2.13 -7.49
C ASN A 13 -11.02 3.18 -7.27
N LYS A 14 -11.39 4.47 -7.24
CA LYS A 14 -10.47 5.60 -7.00
C LYS A 14 -9.79 5.50 -5.62
N ILE A 15 -10.53 5.13 -4.58
CA ILE A 15 -10.03 4.95 -3.21
C ILE A 15 -8.93 3.88 -3.16
N HIS A 16 -9.06 2.80 -3.95
CA HIS A 16 -8.06 1.73 -4.00
C HIS A 16 -6.75 2.25 -4.56
N LYS A 17 -6.82 3.04 -5.64
CA LYS A 17 -5.63 3.66 -6.24
C LYS A 17 -4.99 4.67 -5.29
N GLU A 18 -5.79 5.49 -4.60
CA GLU A 18 -5.30 6.49 -3.64
C GLU A 18 -4.58 5.83 -2.46
N ILE A 19 -5.17 4.80 -1.85
CA ILE A 19 -4.55 4.05 -0.75
C ILE A 19 -3.25 3.38 -1.22
N PHE A 20 -3.28 2.73 -2.39
CA PHE A 20 -2.09 2.09 -2.95
C PHE A 20 -0.96 3.09 -3.20
N TRP A 21 -1.28 4.26 -3.77
CA TRP A 21 -0.29 5.31 -4.05
C TRP A 21 0.26 5.93 -2.77
N LEU A 22 -0.60 6.15 -1.76
CA LEU A 22 -0.18 6.63 -0.45
C LEU A 22 0.82 5.65 0.19
N VAL A 23 0.51 4.35 0.18
CA VAL A 23 1.42 3.32 0.71
C VAL A 23 2.72 3.24 -0.10
N PHE A 24 2.64 3.37 -1.43
CA PHE A 24 3.82 3.38 -2.29
C PHE A 24 4.76 4.53 -1.95
N VAL A 25 4.24 5.76 -1.87
CA VAL A 25 5.05 6.94 -1.51
C VAL A 25 5.58 6.82 -0.08
N ALA A 26 4.76 6.35 0.85
CA ALA A 26 5.15 6.14 2.24
C ALA A 26 6.24 5.06 2.42
N ALA A 27 6.33 4.08 1.50
CA ALA A 27 7.39 3.09 1.50
C ALA A 27 8.65 3.58 0.77
N LEU A 28 8.47 4.28 -0.35
CA LEU A 28 9.56 4.73 -1.21
C LEU A 28 10.38 5.85 -0.56
N LEU A 29 9.72 6.83 0.04
CA LEU A 29 10.39 8.02 0.59
C LEU A 29 11.35 7.68 1.74
N PRO A 30 10.96 6.89 2.76
CA PRO A 30 11.91 6.44 3.78
C PRO A 30 13.03 5.56 3.22
N ALA A 31 12.74 4.72 2.21
CA ALA A 31 13.78 3.88 1.60
C ALA A 31 14.87 4.73 0.93
N ILE A 32 14.49 5.82 0.24
CA ILE A 32 15.44 6.76 -0.35
C ILE A 32 16.22 7.48 0.74
N ILE A 33 15.55 7.95 1.81
CA ILE A 33 16.23 8.61 2.94
C ILE A 33 17.27 7.68 3.57
N VAL A 34 16.90 6.43 3.87
CA VAL A 34 17.82 5.44 4.45
C VAL A 34 18.99 5.17 3.52
N MET A 35 18.77 5.07 2.21
CA MET A 35 19.84 4.89 1.23
C MET A 35 20.85 6.04 1.25
N VAL A 36 20.36 7.28 1.27
CA VAL A 36 21.21 8.49 1.35
C VAL A 36 21.96 8.54 2.68
N LEU A 37 21.27 8.30 3.80
CA LEU A 37 21.89 8.30 5.13
C LEU A 37 22.98 7.23 5.26
N LEU A 38 22.73 6.01 4.76
CA LEU A 38 23.73 4.93 4.76
C LEU A 38 24.93 5.28 3.90
N TYR A 39 24.73 5.93 2.75
CA TYR A 39 25.82 6.40 1.92
C TYR A 39 26.71 7.40 2.68
N TYR A 40 26.12 8.42 3.30
CA TYR A 40 26.86 9.40 4.10
C TYR A 40 27.54 8.77 5.33
N LEU A 41 26.89 7.81 5.99
CA LEU A 41 27.46 7.10 7.13
C LEU A 41 28.70 6.30 6.73
N ILE A 42 28.62 5.52 5.65
CA ILE A 42 29.76 4.74 5.13
C ILE A 42 30.91 5.68 4.74
N PHE A 43 30.58 6.79 4.08
CA PHE A 43 31.55 7.80 3.71
C PHE A 43 32.27 8.41 4.93
N ASN A 44 31.52 8.90 5.92
CA ASN A 44 32.09 9.54 7.11
C ASN A 44 32.94 8.57 7.93
N ILE A 45 32.43 7.37 8.25
CA ILE A 45 33.17 6.39 9.06
C ILE A 45 34.50 6.04 8.39
N THR A 46 34.49 5.85 7.09
CA THR A 46 35.70 5.41 6.38
C THR A 46 36.67 6.58 6.15
N ALA A 47 36.17 7.80 5.95
CA ALA A 47 37.01 9.00 5.87
C ALA A 47 37.72 9.27 7.20
N GLU A 48 37.04 9.07 8.34
CA GLU A 48 37.64 9.20 9.66
C GLU A 48 38.70 8.14 9.95
N GLN A 49 38.53 6.92 9.44
CA GLN A 49 39.48 5.81 9.67
C GLN A 49 40.68 5.80 8.72
N MET A 50 40.69 6.62 7.67
CA MET A 50 41.73 6.58 6.64
C MET A 50 42.44 7.93 6.47
N VAL A 51 43.65 8.01 7.02
CA VAL A 51 44.55 9.17 6.90
C VAL A 51 45.18 9.28 5.50
N ILE A 52 45.13 8.20 4.71
CA ILE A 52 45.83 8.08 3.42
C ILE A 52 44.82 7.95 2.25
N PRO A 53 44.89 8.80 1.22
CA PRO A 53 43.96 8.80 0.08
C PRO A 53 43.87 7.48 -0.68
N GLU A 54 44.97 6.73 -0.83
CA GLU A 54 44.94 5.45 -1.55
C GLU A 54 44.12 4.37 -0.82
N ALA A 55 44.15 4.35 0.52
CA ALA A 55 43.41 3.37 1.31
C ALA A 55 41.89 3.56 1.16
N ILE A 56 41.44 4.82 1.00
CA ILE A 56 40.05 5.18 0.74
C ILE A 56 39.60 4.57 -0.58
N ALA A 57 40.37 4.71 -1.65
CA ALA A 57 40.02 4.15 -2.97
C ALA A 57 39.93 2.61 -2.94
N TYR A 58 40.83 1.94 -2.21
CA TYR A 58 40.87 0.48 -2.16
C TYR A 58 39.80 -0.15 -1.27
N ASN A 59 39.33 0.53 -0.22
CA ASN A 59 38.40 -0.07 0.75
C ASN A 59 36.99 0.55 0.72
N LEU A 60 36.88 1.87 0.55
CA LEU A 60 35.59 2.57 0.52
C LEU A 60 34.78 2.18 -0.71
N ILE A 61 35.39 2.25 -1.88
CA ILE A 61 34.70 2.04 -3.16
C ILE A 61 34.11 0.63 -3.24
N PRO A 62 34.84 -0.45 -2.88
CA PRO A 62 34.26 -1.79 -2.88
C PRO A 62 33.17 -2.00 -1.82
N ALA A 63 33.31 -1.43 -0.62
CA ALA A 63 32.31 -1.53 0.43
C ALA A 63 31.00 -0.81 0.03
N ALA A 64 31.11 0.43 -0.45
CA ALA A 64 29.98 1.20 -0.98
C ALA A 64 29.31 0.47 -2.15
N LYS A 65 30.08 -0.08 -3.10
CA LYS A 65 29.54 -0.89 -4.20
C LYS A 65 28.76 -2.10 -3.70
N LYS A 66 29.28 -2.85 -2.73
CA LYS A 66 28.56 -4.00 -2.15
C LYS A 66 27.24 -3.58 -1.52
N VAL A 67 27.23 -2.51 -0.73
CA VAL A 67 26.00 -2.00 -0.10
C VAL A 67 24.99 -1.52 -1.14
N ILE A 68 25.43 -0.78 -2.15
CA ILE A 68 24.57 -0.33 -3.25
C ILE A 68 23.97 -1.52 -4.00
N VAL A 69 24.75 -2.55 -4.32
CA VAL A 69 24.25 -3.76 -4.98
C VAL A 69 23.20 -4.46 -4.12
N ILE A 70 23.44 -4.63 -2.81
CA ILE A 70 22.46 -5.23 -1.91
C ILE A 70 21.18 -4.39 -1.87
N LEU A 71 21.29 -3.07 -1.70
CA LEU A 71 20.14 -2.16 -1.66
C LEU A 71 19.36 -2.15 -2.98
N LEU A 72 20.05 -2.26 -4.11
CA LEU A 72 19.44 -2.28 -5.44
C LEU A 72 18.47 -3.44 -5.61
N PHE A 73 18.70 -4.58 -4.95
CA PHE A 73 17.80 -5.73 -4.98
C PHE A 73 16.87 -5.78 -3.76
N ALA A 74 17.39 -5.50 -2.56
CA ALA A 74 16.63 -5.61 -1.32
C ALA A 74 15.52 -4.55 -1.22
N ALA A 75 15.76 -3.31 -1.66
CA ALA A 75 14.77 -2.24 -1.55
C ALA A 75 13.57 -2.48 -2.49
N PRO A 76 13.75 -2.76 -3.80
CA PRO A 76 12.62 -3.07 -4.67
C PRO A 76 11.85 -4.31 -4.24
N LEU A 77 12.54 -5.36 -3.76
CA LEU A 77 11.89 -6.57 -3.27
C LEU A 77 11.02 -6.29 -2.03
N SER A 78 11.55 -5.49 -1.09
CA SER A 78 10.83 -5.09 0.12
C SER A 78 9.62 -4.22 -0.22
N ILE A 79 9.78 -3.23 -1.10
CA ILE A 79 8.69 -2.38 -1.59
C ILE A 79 7.63 -3.24 -2.29
N ALA A 80 8.03 -4.16 -3.16
CA ALA A 80 7.10 -5.06 -3.85
C ALA A 80 6.31 -5.92 -2.86
N ALA A 81 6.96 -6.48 -1.83
CA ALA A 81 6.28 -7.22 -0.77
C ALA A 81 5.24 -6.35 -0.04
N ILE A 82 5.63 -5.14 0.39
CA ILE A 82 4.73 -4.18 1.04
C ILE A 82 3.53 -3.85 0.14
N LEU A 83 3.76 -3.56 -1.14
CA LEU A 83 2.71 -3.25 -2.10
C LEU A 83 1.76 -4.42 -2.33
N LEU A 84 2.27 -5.66 -2.38
CA LEU A 84 1.43 -6.85 -2.50
C LEU A 84 0.53 -7.04 -1.27
N PHE A 85 1.06 -6.82 -0.07
CA PHE A 85 0.27 -6.86 1.16
C PHE A 85 -0.77 -5.73 1.20
N ALA A 86 -0.36 -4.51 0.86
CA ALA A 86 -1.22 -3.35 0.82
C ALA A 86 -2.37 -3.55 -0.15
N TYR A 87 -2.08 -4.01 -1.37
CA TYR A 87 -3.05 -4.33 -2.42
C TYR A 87 -4.07 -5.39 -1.96
N LYS A 88 -3.60 -6.48 -1.34
CA LYS A 88 -4.50 -7.53 -0.82
C LYS A 88 -5.39 -7.00 0.30
N LEU A 89 -4.85 -6.17 1.19
CA LEU A 89 -5.59 -5.61 2.32
C LEU A 89 -6.63 -4.58 1.85
N SER A 90 -6.23 -3.64 0.99
CA SER A 90 -7.12 -2.62 0.43
C SER A 90 -8.25 -3.26 -0.37
N HIS A 91 -7.97 -4.27 -1.20
CA HIS A 91 -9.01 -4.97 -1.96
C HIS A 91 -10.06 -5.63 -1.05
N ARG A 92 -9.64 -6.19 0.10
CA ARG A 92 -10.54 -6.77 1.10
C ARG A 92 -11.42 -5.74 1.81
N ILE A 93 -11.05 -4.46 1.82
CA ILE A 93 -11.81 -3.38 2.47
C ILE A 93 -12.75 -2.71 1.45
N ILE A 94 -12.23 -2.46 0.25
CA ILE A 94 -12.90 -1.60 -0.73
C ILE A 94 -14.08 -2.27 -1.40
N GLY A 95 -13.97 -3.55 -1.74
CA GLY A 95 -15.09 -4.28 -2.34
C GLY A 95 -16.35 -4.25 -1.46
N PRO A 96 -16.23 -4.57 -0.16
CA PRO A 96 -17.33 -4.45 0.80
C PRO A 96 -17.85 -3.02 0.95
N PHE A 97 -16.94 -2.05 1.06
CA PHE A 97 -17.30 -0.64 1.20
C PHE A 97 -18.13 -0.14 0.00
N ASP A 98 -17.68 -0.38 -1.22
CA ASP A 98 -18.41 0.00 -2.44
C ASP A 98 -19.80 -0.63 -2.50
N ARG A 99 -19.92 -1.89 -2.04
CA ARG A 99 -21.22 -2.56 -1.96
C ARG A 99 -22.15 -1.88 -0.95
N ILE A 100 -21.64 -1.56 0.24
CA ILE A 100 -22.43 -0.88 1.28
C ILE A 100 -22.93 0.47 0.77
N VAL A 101 -22.06 1.27 0.15
CA VAL A 101 -22.44 2.60 -0.39
C VAL A 101 -23.50 2.46 -1.48
N THR A 102 -23.33 1.50 -2.40
CA THR A 102 -24.27 1.28 -3.50
C THR A 102 -25.64 0.82 -2.98
N GLU A 103 -25.67 -0.22 -2.15
CA GLU A 103 -26.92 -0.78 -1.63
C GLU A 103 -27.65 0.22 -0.71
N LEU A 104 -26.91 0.98 0.11
CA LEU A 104 -27.51 2.03 0.95
C LEU A 104 -28.11 3.16 0.11
N GLY A 105 -27.45 3.56 -0.99
CA GLY A 105 -28.00 4.53 -1.93
C GLY A 105 -29.28 4.03 -2.60
N GLU A 106 -29.31 2.77 -3.05
CA GLU A 106 -30.51 2.15 -3.62
C GLU A 106 -31.67 2.08 -2.61
N CYS A 107 -31.38 1.80 -1.34
CA CYS A 107 -32.39 1.85 -0.26
C CYS A 107 -32.89 3.26 0.01
N ALA A 108 -31.99 4.26 0.03
CA ALA A 108 -32.35 5.66 0.25
C ALA A 108 -33.26 6.20 -0.87
N GLU A 109 -33.06 5.74 -2.10
CA GLU A 109 -33.89 6.09 -3.26
C GLU A 109 -35.15 5.23 -3.40
N GLY A 110 -35.40 4.30 -2.48
CA GLY A 110 -36.55 3.39 -2.52
C GLY A 110 -36.49 2.33 -3.62
N ARG A 111 -35.38 2.22 -4.35
CA ARG A 111 -35.17 1.26 -5.45
C ARG A 111 -34.92 -0.17 -4.95
N LYS A 112 -34.39 -0.31 -3.72
CA LYS A 112 -34.16 -1.59 -3.06
C LYS A 112 -34.89 -1.66 -1.73
N LYS A 113 -35.66 -2.74 -1.54
CA LYS A 113 -36.30 -3.10 -0.25
C LYS A 113 -35.57 -4.29 0.36
N GLY A 114 -35.36 -4.24 1.67
CA GLY A 114 -34.71 -5.31 2.45
C GLY A 114 -33.28 -4.99 2.87
N PRO A 115 -32.65 -5.91 3.63
CA PRO A 115 -31.39 -5.65 4.30
C PRO A 115 -30.20 -5.59 3.33
N ILE A 116 -29.19 -4.81 3.70
CA ILE A 116 -27.87 -4.78 3.07
C ILE A 116 -27.13 -6.07 3.43
N VAL A 117 -26.58 -6.77 2.43
CA VAL A 117 -25.94 -8.10 2.61
C VAL A 117 -24.46 -8.05 2.23
N ILE A 118 -23.61 -8.26 3.23
CA ILE A 118 -22.16 -8.44 3.06
C ILE A 118 -21.72 -9.85 3.48
N ARG A 119 -20.49 -10.22 3.12
CA ARG A 119 -19.93 -11.54 3.44
C ARG A 119 -19.77 -11.71 4.95
N LYS A 120 -19.90 -12.94 5.46
CA LYS A 120 -19.85 -13.23 6.91
C LYS A 120 -18.54 -12.80 7.57
N ASN A 121 -17.41 -12.96 6.88
CA ASN A 121 -16.06 -12.68 7.39
C ASN A 121 -15.59 -11.26 7.06
N ASP A 122 -16.50 -10.39 6.65
CA ASP A 122 -16.21 -9.02 6.30
C ASP A 122 -16.08 -8.16 7.55
N LYS A 123 -15.07 -7.30 7.60
CA LYS A 123 -14.82 -6.44 8.76
C LYS A 123 -15.94 -5.42 8.97
N PHE A 124 -16.72 -5.12 7.94
CA PHE A 124 -17.85 -4.18 8.01
C PHE A 124 -19.14 -4.80 8.55
N LYS A 125 -19.17 -6.09 8.92
CA LYS A 125 -20.40 -6.77 9.35
C LYS A 125 -21.12 -6.08 10.51
N PRO A 126 -20.43 -5.64 11.59
CA PRO A 126 -21.07 -4.92 12.68
C PRO A 126 -21.70 -3.59 12.26
N LEU A 127 -21.13 -2.91 11.27
CA LEU A 127 -21.66 -1.66 10.72
C LEU A 127 -22.94 -1.94 9.93
N VAL A 128 -22.91 -2.92 9.03
CA VAL A 128 -24.08 -3.30 8.22
C VAL A 128 -25.23 -3.77 9.10
N ASP A 129 -24.95 -4.53 10.16
CA ASP A 129 -25.99 -4.99 11.09
C ASP A 129 -26.67 -3.82 11.83
N LYS A 130 -25.92 -2.75 12.17
CA LYS A 130 -26.51 -1.52 12.74
C LYS A 130 -27.32 -0.76 11.70
N ILE A 131 -26.85 -0.67 10.46
CA ILE A 131 -27.59 0.00 9.37
C ILE A 131 -28.92 -0.72 9.11
N ASN A 132 -28.91 -2.05 9.00
CA ASN A 132 -30.13 -2.83 8.78
C ASN A 132 -31.15 -2.62 9.91
N LYS A 133 -30.71 -2.58 11.17
CA LYS A 133 -31.60 -2.25 12.30
C LYS A 133 -32.24 -0.86 12.20
N LEU A 134 -31.60 0.10 11.55
CA LEU A 134 -32.18 1.43 11.31
C LEU A 134 -33.14 1.43 10.12
N LEU A 135 -32.84 0.66 9.08
CA LEU A 135 -33.70 0.50 7.92
C LEU A 135 -35.00 -0.25 8.27
N ASP A 136 -34.94 -1.25 9.16
CA ASP A 136 -36.11 -2.00 9.63
C ASP A 136 -37.03 -1.20 10.56
N LYS A 137 -36.57 -0.06 11.08
CA LYS A 137 -37.36 0.84 11.94
C LYS A 137 -38.15 1.89 11.16
N LYS A 138 -37.97 1.98 9.84
CA LYS A 138 -38.77 2.82 8.95
C LYS A 138 -39.91 2.02 8.35
#